data_AF-A0A9N9HYJ9-F1
#
_entry.id   AF-A0A9N9HYJ9-F1
#
_cell.length_a   1.000
_cell.length_b   1.000
_cell.length_c   1.000
_cell.angle_alpha   90.00
_cell.angle_beta   90.00
_cell.angle_gamma   90.00
#
_symmetry.space_group_name_H-M   'P 1'
#
loop_
_entity.id
_entity.type
_entity.pdbx_description
1 polymer ?
#
loop_
_entity_poly.entity_id
_entity_poly.type
_entity_poly.pdbx_seq_one_letter_code
_entity_poly.pdbx_strand_id
1 'polypeptide(L)'
;MFYPNRSTEPSFFLLIRYLFTFFFCGLLFSYVFYSWNEFILNNNKPTVFISENLENITFPEFSICYAVTNPNNPYSNAQYDVINNVSCAKQFNNQIYSSCDNYLKLSDGCWTFTPYLNTNIKDFSNPCGEGLKYCQDMTSFFNNSTYFTYKENYHDLLILNISLFGPPQLNTTSSGYLKIIFNQVFTTSEGQFNVGNISNIYSISLGQLSIVEFSQKVRQRYSTKFNAELGFLVMSTQKEAVLDIDLKVLPLGSNSSYTILAISPKNHLIRYENEKYSGFGNVFSKIGGFYTAISSIFILFFGYPRLSPWGLCQTCLCWRPFRKSFKDNLAKRYISRAGIPLVDDPRKLPTGATSDDRIAILETLLKEYYLDTTYLDILKETRDRYIELNNIYHTLESSDNKYLDI
;
A
#
# COMPACT_ATOMS: atom_id res chain seq x y z
N MET A 1 45.12 -27.35 13.95
CA MET A 1 45.29 -28.19 12.74
C MET A 1 44.45 -27.55 11.64
N PHE A 2 45.06 -26.74 10.79
CA PHE A 2 44.35 -26.07 9.70
C PHE A 2 44.09 -27.10 8.61
N TYR A 3 42.82 -27.44 8.37
CA TYR A 3 42.44 -28.21 7.20
C TYR A 3 42.92 -27.45 5.95
N PRO A 4 43.75 -28.05 5.07
CA PRO A 4 44.12 -27.40 3.83
C PRO A 4 42.84 -27.18 3.03
N ASN A 5 42.59 -25.92 2.74
CA ASN A 5 41.42 -25.42 2.03
C ASN A 5 41.28 -26.23 0.72
N ARG A 6 40.30 -27.13 0.62
CA ARG A 6 39.94 -27.87 -0.59
C ARG A 6 39.21 -26.95 -1.58
N SER A 7 39.76 -25.76 -1.78
CA SER A 7 39.23 -24.81 -2.73
C SER A 7 40.00 -24.94 -4.03
N THR A 8 39.24 -25.10 -5.08
CA THR A 8 39.69 -25.16 -6.47
C THR A 8 39.93 -23.73 -6.99
N GLU A 9 39.60 -22.75 -6.15
CA GLU A 9 39.87 -21.34 -6.27
C GLU A 9 41.34 -21.04 -5.92
N PRO A 10 42.09 -20.30 -6.76
CA PRO A 10 43.42 -19.81 -6.39
C PRO A 10 43.37 -19.03 -5.06
N SER A 11 44.34 -19.25 -4.16
CA SER A 11 44.34 -18.65 -2.82
C SER A 11 44.21 -17.11 -2.82
N PHE A 12 44.73 -16.46 -3.86
CA PHE A 12 44.59 -15.02 -4.05
C PHE A 12 43.15 -14.59 -4.37
N PHE A 13 42.41 -15.39 -5.14
CA PHE A 13 41.00 -15.09 -5.47
C PHE A 13 40.09 -15.34 -4.28
N LEU A 14 40.40 -16.37 -3.48
CA LEU A 14 39.77 -16.62 -2.19
C LEU A 14 39.95 -15.41 -1.25
N LEU A 15 41.16 -14.85 -1.18
CA LEU A 15 41.45 -13.65 -0.40
C LEU A 15 40.67 -12.42 -0.91
N ILE A 16 40.59 -12.21 -2.23
CA ILE A 16 39.76 -11.14 -2.80
C ILE A 16 38.28 -11.32 -2.44
N ARG A 17 37.77 -12.54 -2.57
CA ARG A 17 36.37 -12.84 -2.26
C ARG A 17 36.04 -12.57 -0.80
N TYR A 18 36.95 -12.93 0.11
CA TYR A 18 36.81 -12.59 1.53
C TYR A 18 36.83 -11.08 1.79
N LEU A 19 37.77 -10.35 1.17
CA LEU A 19 37.82 -8.88 1.30
C LEU A 19 36.54 -8.22 0.76
N PHE A 20 36.04 -8.68 -0.39
CA PHE A 20 34.81 -8.16 -0.98
C PHE A 20 33.60 -8.47 -0.11
N THR A 21 33.54 -9.67 0.47
CA THR A 21 32.46 -10.06 1.39
C THR A 21 32.51 -9.23 2.68
N PHE A 22 33.70 -9.01 3.25
CA PHE A 22 33.88 -8.16 4.42
C PHE A 22 33.44 -6.72 4.17
N PHE A 23 33.87 -6.13 3.05
CA PHE A 23 33.46 -4.79 2.64
C PHE A 23 31.94 -4.71 2.40
N PHE A 24 31.36 -5.73 1.76
CA PHE A 24 29.92 -5.82 1.54
C PHE A 24 29.13 -5.89 2.85
N CYS A 25 29.53 -6.73 3.80
CA CYS A 25 28.91 -6.79 5.11
C CYS A 25 28.97 -5.43 5.83
N GLY A 26 30.11 -4.73 5.74
CA GLY A 26 30.25 -3.38 6.29
C GLY A 26 29.30 -2.36 5.64
N LEU A 27 29.23 -2.35 4.31
CA LEU A 27 28.30 -1.48 3.56
C LEU A 27 26.83 -1.80 3.88
N LEU A 28 26.47 -3.07 3.96
CA LEU A 28 25.11 -3.49 4.30
C LEU A 28 24.75 -3.07 5.72
N PHE A 29 25.64 -3.28 6.68
CA PHE A 29 25.43 -2.83 8.06
C PHE A 29 25.26 -1.31 8.14
N SER A 30 26.12 -0.55 7.47
CA SER A 30 26.04 0.91 7.41
C SER A 30 24.74 1.39 6.76
N TYR A 31 24.32 0.75 5.66
CA TYR A 31 23.08 1.09 4.96
C TYR A 31 21.83 0.75 5.80
N VAL A 32 21.81 -0.41 6.45
CA VAL A 32 20.74 -0.79 7.39
C VAL A 32 20.66 0.22 8.53
N PHE A 33 21.80 0.58 9.13
CA PHE A 33 21.85 1.57 10.21
C PHE A 33 21.34 2.95 9.77
N TYR A 34 21.78 3.43 8.60
CA TYR A 34 21.31 4.69 8.02
C TYR A 34 19.81 4.67 7.74
N SER A 35 19.32 3.62 7.07
CA SER A 35 17.90 3.47 6.74
C SER A 35 17.02 3.35 7.98
N TRP A 36 17.55 2.77 9.06
CA TRP A 36 16.85 2.66 10.34
C TRP A 36 16.79 4.01 11.07
N ASN A 37 17.87 4.79 11.06
CA ASN A 37 17.88 6.14 11.62
C ASN A 37 16.92 7.09 10.88
N GLU A 38 16.93 7.06 9.54
CA GLU A 38 15.97 7.78 8.71
C GLU A 38 14.52 7.41 9.05
N PHE A 39 14.25 6.13 9.30
CA PHE A 39 12.93 5.68 9.74
C PHE A 39 12.55 6.27 11.10
N ILE A 40 13.43 6.16 12.12
CA ILE A 40 13.17 6.70 13.46
C ILE A 40 12.87 8.22 13.40
N LEU A 41 13.63 8.97 12.60
CA LEU A 41 13.46 10.41 12.44
C LEU A 41 12.15 10.79 11.74
N ASN A 42 11.70 9.98 10.78
CA ASN A 42 10.52 10.27 9.96
C ASN A 42 9.23 9.57 10.43
N ASN A 43 9.29 8.68 11.43
CA ASN A 43 8.16 7.82 11.85
C ASN A 43 6.91 8.58 12.37
N ASN A 44 6.99 9.89 12.54
CA ASN A 44 5.92 10.69 13.14
C ASN A 44 5.27 11.70 12.19
N LYS A 45 5.68 11.79 10.92
CA LYS A 45 5.11 12.75 9.97
C LYS A 45 4.56 12.04 8.72
N PRO A 46 3.24 11.91 8.57
CA PRO A 46 2.67 11.46 7.31
C PRO A 46 2.96 12.47 6.21
N THR A 47 3.34 11.98 5.05
CA THR A 47 3.37 12.78 3.82
C THR A 47 1.98 12.75 3.20
N VAL A 48 1.38 13.92 2.97
CA VAL A 48 0.08 14.02 2.30
C VAL A 48 0.32 14.16 0.81
N PHE A 49 -0.18 13.21 0.03
CA PHE A 49 -0.21 13.30 -1.42
C PHE A 49 -1.54 13.93 -1.83
N ILE A 50 -1.45 15.02 -2.57
CA ILE A 50 -2.61 15.73 -3.11
C ILE A 50 -2.71 15.38 -4.59
N SER A 51 -3.88 14.89 -4.99
CA SER A 51 -4.24 14.74 -6.40
C SER A 51 -5.58 15.40 -6.66
N GLU A 52 -5.72 16.06 -7.81
CA GLU A 52 -6.96 16.69 -8.24
C GLU A 52 -7.44 15.95 -9.48
N ASN A 53 -8.68 15.42 -9.41
CA ASN A 53 -9.32 14.77 -10.53
C ASN A 53 -10.54 15.57 -10.97
N LEU A 54 -10.75 15.62 -12.28
CA LEU A 54 -11.98 16.10 -12.90
C LEU A 54 -12.99 14.95 -12.84
N GLU A 55 -14.05 15.13 -12.04
CA GLU A 55 -15.12 14.14 -11.89
C GLU A 55 -16.47 14.83 -11.83
N ASN A 56 -17.54 14.11 -12.18
CA ASN A 56 -18.90 14.61 -12.05
C ASN A 56 -19.27 14.69 -10.55
N ILE A 57 -19.37 15.91 -10.03
CA ILE A 57 -19.73 16.17 -8.64
C ILE A 57 -21.26 16.12 -8.50
N THR A 58 -21.75 15.47 -7.44
CA THR A 58 -23.16 15.55 -7.07
C THR A 58 -23.37 16.65 -6.04
N PHE A 59 -24.57 17.24 -6.00
CA PHE A 59 -24.91 18.14 -4.89
C PHE A 59 -24.86 17.36 -3.57
N PRO A 60 -24.35 17.96 -2.48
CA PRO A 60 -24.33 17.32 -1.17
C PRO A 60 -25.74 17.21 -0.60
N GLU A 61 -25.95 16.23 0.28
CA GLU A 61 -27.16 16.16 1.11
C GLU A 61 -27.08 17.22 2.21
N PHE A 62 -28.14 18.00 2.36
CA PHE A 62 -28.22 19.02 3.40
C PHE A 62 -29.61 19.13 4.02
N SER A 63 -29.64 19.60 5.26
CA SER A 63 -30.87 19.89 6.02
C SER A 63 -30.92 21.36 6.40
N ILE A 64 -32.10 21.97 6.25
CA ILE A 64 -32.38 23.36 6.59
C ILE A 64 -33.37 23.41 7.75
N CYS A 65 -32.96 24.06 8.82
CA CYS A 65 -33.74 24.21 10.05
C CYS A 65 -33.82 25.68 10.46
N TYR A 66 -34.89 26.06 11.15
CA TYR A 66 -34.96 27.36 11.81
C TYR A 66 -34.43 27.28 13.25
N ALA A 67 -33.60 28.26 13.64
CA ALA A 67 -33.00 28.32 14.97
C ALA A 67 -33.01 29.74 15.55
N VAL A 68 -33.12 29.82 16.88
CA VAL A 68 -33.29 31.08 17.63
C VAL A 68 -32.20 31.30 18.68
N THR A 69 -31.42 30.26 19.02
CA THR A 69 -30.33 30.34 20.03
C THR A 69 -28.98 29.94 19.44
N ASN A 70 -27.89 30.15 20.19
CA ASN A 70 -26.47 30.11 19.77
C ASN A 70 -26.13 29.26 18.51
N PRO A 71 -25.53 29.85 17.45
CA PRO A 71 -25.17 29.16 16.19
C PRO A 71 -24.22 27.96 16.35
N ASN A 72 -23.49 27.89 17.46
CA ASN A 72 -22.46 26.86 17.67
C ASN A 72 -22.97 25.60 18.38
N ASN A 73 -24.24 25.53 18.81
CA ASN A 73 -24.78 24.33 19.42
C ASN A 73 -25.54 23.48 18.36
N PRO A 74 -25.06 22.27 18.01
CA PRO A 74 -25.75 21.41 17.07
C PRO A 74 -27.17 21.02 17.54
N TYR A 75 -27.43 21.03 18.86
CA TYR A 75 -28.66 20.56 19.50
C TYR A 75 -29.46 21.68 20.18
N SER A 76 -29.25 22.97 19.84
CA SER A 76 -30.15 24.02 20.31
C SER A 76 -31.57 23.71 19.82
N ASN A 77 -32.54 23.65 20.75
CA ASN A 77 -33.95 23.36 20.47
C ASN A 77 -34.42 24.07 19.20
N ALA A 78 -34.48 23.34 18.08
CA ALA A 78 -35.03 23.85 16.84
C ALA A 78 -36.49 24.19 17.12
N GLN A 79 -36.91 25.39 16.72
CA GLN A 79 -38.32 25.72 16.78
C GLN A 79 -38.97 25.08 15.56
N TYR A 80 -39.57 23.92 15.79
CA TYR A 80 -40.34 23.19 14.80
C TYR A 80 -41.51 24.09 14.33
N ASP A 81 -41.81 24.08 13.03
CA ASP A 81 -42.95 24.75 12.37
C ASP A 81 -42.85 26.26 12.03
N VAL A 82 -41.65 26.85 11.95
CA VAL A 82 -41.51 28.26 11.49
C VAL A 82 -41.38 28.39 9.96
N ILE A 83 -40.82 27.37 9.29
CA ILE A 83 -40.68 27.36 7.82
C ILE A 83 -41.99 26.89 7.20
N ASN A 84 -42.66 27.77 6.45
CA ASN A 84 -43.94 27.49 5.81
C ASN A 84 -43.79 26.63 4.56
N ASN A 85 -42.91 27.05 3.65
CA ASN A 85 -42.66 26.33 2.41
C ASN A 85 -41.24 26.60 1.91
N VAL A 86 -40.62 25.56 1.38
CA VAL A 86 -39.34 25.63 0.66
C VAL A 86 -39.59 25.14 -0.76
N SER A 87 -39.54 26.06 -1.72
CA SER A 87 -39.59 25.69 -3.14
C SER A 87 -38.18 25.60 -3.71
N CYS A 88 -37.93 24.57 -4.52
CA CYS A 88 -36.65 24.25 -5.09
C CYS A 88 -36.68 24.35 -6.61
N ALA A 89 -35.72 25.08 -7.19
CA ALA A 89 -35.55 25.19 -8.63
C ALA A 89 -34.09 24.93 -9.02
N LYS A 90 -33.88 24.11 -10.05
CA LYS A 90 -32.58 23.97 -10.71
C LYS A 90 -32.47 24.99 -11.85
N GLN A 91 -31.42 25.81 -11.82
CA GLN A 91 -31.09 26.72 -12.91
C GLN A 91 -29.96 26.16 -13.78
N PHE A 92 -30.32 25.93 -15.04
CA PHE A 92 -29.56 25.58 -16.23
C PHE A 92 -29.05 26.75 -17.08
N ASN A 93 -27.77 27.18 -17.10
CA ASN A 93 -27.31 28.24 -18.03
C ASN A 93 -28.24 29.49 -18.06
N ASN A 94 -28.51 30.06 -16.89
CA ASN A 94 -29.46 31.17 -16.70
C ASN A 94 -30.95 30.86 -16.99
N GLN A 95 -31.31 29.65 -17.40
CA GLN A 95 -32.69 29.19 -17.60
C GLN A 95 -33.15 28.27 -16.46
N ILE A 96 -34.36 28.46 -15.94
CA ILE A 96 -34.93 27.56 -14.92
C ILE A 96 -35.46 26.31 -15.62
N TYR A 97 -34.90 25.14 -15.31
CA TYR A 97 -35.15 23.91 -16.08
C TYR A 97 -36.12 22.95 -15.38
N SER A 98 -36.11 22.87 -14.05
CA SER A 98 -36.93 21.88 -13.33
C SER A 98 -37.15 22.26 -11.87
N SER A 99 -38.37 22.04 -11.36
CA SER A 99 -38.62 21.97 -9.92
C SER A 99 -37.88 20.76 -9.34
N CYS A 100 -37.24 20.96 -8.20
CA CYS A 100 -36.58 19.91 -7.42
C CYS A 100 -37.30 19.62 -6.10
N ASP A 101 -38.58 19.99 -5.99
CA ASP A 101 -39.37 19.81 -4.77
C ASP A 101 -39.46 18.33 -4.34
N ASN A 102 -39.39 17.39 -5.30
CA ASN A 102 -39.40 15.95 -5.03
C ASN A 102 -38.16 15.44 -4.27
N TYR A 103 -37.07 16.20 -4.27
CA TYR A 103 -35.82 15.89 -3.54
C TYR A 103 -35.82 16.48 -2.13
N LEU A 104 -36.80 17.31 -1.79
CA LEU A 104 -36.99 17.90 -0.47
C LEU A 104 -37.99 17.07 0.33
N LYS A 105 -37.63 16.76 1.58
CA LYS A 105 -38.51 16.09 2.54
C LYS A 105 -38.48 16.83 3.86
N LEU A 106 -39.64 17.02 4.47
CA LEU A 106 -39.76 17.52 5.83
C LEU A 106 -39.58 16.34 6.79
N SER A 107 -38.53 16.38 7.62
CA SER A 107 -38.27 15.42 8.70
C SER A 107 -37.88 16.18 9.94
N ASP A 108 -38.54 15.89 11.07
CA ASP A 108 -38.23 16.50 12.37
C ASP A 108 -38.20 18.05 12.31
N GLY A 109 -39.15 18.65 11.58
CA GLY A 109 -39.28 20.10 11.36
C GLY A 109 -38.12 20.78 10.62
N CYS A 110 -37.25 20.00 9.98
CA CYS A 110 -36.23 20.48 9.06
C CYS A 110 -36.51 19.98 7.63
N TRP A 111 -36.21 20.83 6.65
CA TRP A 111 -36.29 20.46 5.24
C TRP A 111 -34.97 19.85 4.79
N THR A 112 -34.97 18.55 4.47
CA THR A 112 -33.80 17.82 4.01
C THR A 112 -33.85 17.63 2.51
N PHE A 113 -32.80 18.08 1.83
CA PHE A 113 -32.54 17.82 0.42
C PHE A 113 -31.70 16.56 0.30
N THR A 114 -32.27 15.52 -0.30
CA THR A 114 -31.53 14.31 -0.68
C THR A 114 -31.32 14.33 -2.19
N PRO A 115 -30.08 14.29 -2.71
CA PRO A 115 -29.82 14.35 -4.15
C PRO A 115 -30.26 13.07 -4.88
N TYR A 116 -30.86 12.09 -4.22
CA TYR A 116 -31.33 10.84 -4.83
C TYR A 116 -32.80 10.55 -4.51
N LEU A 117 -33.50 9.97 -5.48
CA LEU A 117 -34.90 9.57 -5.31
C LEU A 117 -34.95 8.14 -4.75
N ASN A 118 -35.84 7.95 -3.77
CA ASN A 118 -35.99 6.77 -2.94
C ASN A 118 -36.15 5.46 -3.76
N THR A 119 -35.06 4.73 -4.01
CA THR A 119 -35.09 3.33 -4.45
C THR A 119 -33.96 2.55 -3.79
N ASN A 120 -34.28 1.82 -2.72
CA ASN A 120 -33.55 0.62 -2.24
C ASN A 120 -32.03 0.58 -2.50
N ILE A 121 -31.27 1.57 -2.04
CA ILE A 121 -29.81 1.52 -2.08
C ILE A 121 -29.34 0.78 -0.83
N LYS A 122 -29.55 -0.55 -0.80
CA LYS A 122 -28.90 -1.45 0.18
C LYS A 122 -27.64 -2.13 -0.40
N ASP A 123 -27.36 -1.95 -1.68
CA ASP A 123 -26.28 -2.65 -2.39
C ASP A 123 -25.13 -1.73 -2.82
N PHE A 124 -24.55 -0.98 -1.87
CA PHE A 124 -23.19 -0.42 -2.04
C PHE A 124 -22.13 -1.19 -1.24
N SER A 125 -22.43 -2.41 -0.79
CA SER A 125 -21.47 -3.24 -0.05
C SER A 125 -20.40 -3.90 -0.93
N ASN A 126 -20.38 -3.67 -2.25
CA ASN A 126 -19.26 -4.05 -3.12
C ASN A 126 -19.34 -3.36 -4.51
N PRO A 127 -18.67 -2.21 -4.76
CA PRO A 127 -18.51 -1.74 -6.13
C PRO A 127 -17.36 -2.44 -6.86
N CYS A 128 -16.50 -3.18 -6.16
CA CYS A 128 -15.41 -3.96 -6.75
C CYS A 128 -15.24 -5.27 -5.98
N GLY A 129 -16.03 -6.29 -6.32
CA GLY A 129 -15.68 -7.66 -5.94
C GLY A 129 -14.28 -8.00 -6.47
N GLU A 130 -13.47 -8.63 -5.63
CA GLU A 130 -12.16 -9.16 -6.00
C GLU A 130 -12.27 -10.01 -7.27
N GLY A 131 -11.79 -9.50 -8.42
CA GLY A 131 -11.57 -10.34 -9.60
C GLY A 131 -11.96 -9.80 -10.97
N LEU A 132 -12.59 -8.63 -11.13
CA LEU A 132 -12.96 -8.12 -12.47
C LEU A 132 -12.21 -6.84 -12.86
N LYS A 133 -11.38 -6.97 -13.89
CA LYS A 133 -10.39 -6.00 -14.39
C LYS A 133 -10.96 -4.94 -15.34
N TYR A 134 -12.27 -4.71 -15.34
CA TYR A 134 -12.94 -3.77 -16.25
C TYR A 134 -14.07 -3.00 -15.57
N CYS A 135 -13.73 -1.90 -14.90
CA CYS A 135 -14.65 -0.78 -14.68
C CYS A 135 -14.47 0.18 -15.87
N GLN A 136 -15.01 -0.18 -17.03
CA GLN A 136 -15.10 0.72 -18.18
C GLN A 136 -16.57 0.85 -18.59
N ASP A 137 -16.96 2.10 -18.82
CA ASP A 137 -18.22 2.58 -19.39
C ASP A 137 -19.48 2.57 -18.52
N MET A 138 -19.59 3.56 -17.63
CA MET A 138 -20.86 4.21 -17.27
C MET A 138 -21.01 5.57 -17.99
N THR A 139 -20.72 5.62 -19.29
CA THR A 139 -20.75 6.85 -20.10
C THR A 139 -22.05 7.08 -20.87
N SER A 140 -23.11 6.29 -20.65
CA SER A 140 -24.42 6.52 -21.29
C SER A 140 -25.56 6.70 -20.28
N PHE A 141 -25.65 7.86 -19.63
CA PHE A 141 -26.82 8.22 -18.82
C PHE A 141 -27.84 9.01 -19.66
N PHE A 142 -28.76 8.26 -20.27
CA PHE A 142 -30.01 8.76 -20.83
C PHE A 142 -31.11 8.73 -19.75
N ASN A 143 -31.71 9.90 -19.48
CA ASN A 143 -33.06 10.15 -18.95
C ASN A 143 -33.62 9.51 -17.65
N ASN A 144 -32.92 8.60 -16.96
CA ASN A 144 -33.41 8.01 -15.70
C ASN A 144 -32.40 8.15 -14.54
N SER A 145 -31.83 9.34 -14.31
CA SER A 145 -30.85 9.51 -13.23
C SER A 145 -31.52 9.58 -11.87
N THR A 146 -31.29 8.53 -11.06
CA THR A 146 -31.59 8.44 -9.63
C THR A 146 -30.81 9.43 -8.76
N TYR A 147 -29.96 10.31 -9.34
CA TYR A 147 -29.07 11.23 -8.64
C TYR A 147 -29.03 12.63 -9.29
N PHE A 148 -28.94 13.67 -8.47
CA PHE A 148 -28.86 15.09 -8.84
C PHE A 148 -27.38 15.48 -9.08
N THR A 149 -26.91 15.25 -10.31
CA THR A 149 -25.51 15.45 -10.73
C THR A 149 -25.33 16.74 -11.55
N TYR A 150 -24.11 17.27 -11.53
CA TYR A 150 -23.64 18.41 -12.33
C TYR A 150 -22.60 17.92 -13.37
N LYS A 151 -22.61 18.46 -14.60
CA LYS A 151 -21.64 18.13 -15.68
C LYS A 151 -20.70 19.30 -16.00
N GLU A 152 -19.45 18.96 -16.32
CA GLU A 152 -18.24 19.77 -16.59
C GLU A 152 -18.37 21.12 -17.34
N ASN A 153 -19.49 21.44 -17.99
CA ASN A 153 -19.59 22.59 -18.90
C ASN A 153 -20.57 23.70 -18.47
N TYR A 154 -21.21 23.63 -17.29
CA TYR A 154 -22.43 24.44 -17.05
C TYR A 154 -22.65 24.85 -15.61
N HIS A 155 -22.65 26.11 -15.21
CA HIS A 155 -22.98 26.51 -13.83
C HIS A 155 -24.42 26.12 -13.39
N ASP A 156 -24.64 24.87 -12.94
CA ASP A 156 -25.88 24.48 -12.29
C ASP A 156 -25.95 25.16 -10.92
N LEU A 157 -27.03 25.91 -10.74
CA LEU A 157 -27.36 26.56 -9.49
C LEU A 157 -28.62 25.90 -8.91
N LEU A 158 -28.55 25.52 -7.64
CA LEU A 158 -29.71 25.09 -6.88
C LEU A 158 -30.28 26.31 -6.14
N ILE A 159 -31.47 26.76 -6.53
CA ILE A 159 -32.14 27.90 -5.90
C ILE A 159 -33.24 27.37 -4.99
N LEU A 160 -33.18 27.76 -3.72
CA LEU A 160 -34.17 27.49 -2.70
C LEU A 160 -34.80 28.80 -2.29
N ASN A 161 -36.12 28.87 -2.42
CA ASN A 161 -36.90 29.99 -1.93
C ASN A 161 -37.64 29.57 -0.67
N ILE A 162 -37.26 30.17 0.45
CA ILE A 162 -37.69 29.77 1.79
C ILE A 162 -38.66 30.84 2.31
N SER A 163 -39.90 30.43 2.56
CA SER A 163 -40.94 31.27 3.16
C SER A 163 -41.18 30.89 4.61
N LEU A 164 -41.35 31.89 5.47
CA LEU A 164 -41.63 31.71 6.90
C LEU A 164 -43.11 31.94 7.22
N PHE A 165 -43.61 31.30 8.27
CA PHE A 165 -44.95 31.59 8.81
C PHE A 165 -44.96 32.96 9.50
N GLY A 166 -45.58 33.95 8.84
CA GLY A 166 -45.77 35.29 9.36
C GLY A 166 -44.57 36.23 9.18
N PRO A 167 -44.72 37.54 9.44
CA PRO A 167 -43.60 38.47 9.45
C PRO A 167 -42.58 38.01 10.51
N PRO A 168 -41.27 38.12 10.26
CA PRO A 168 -40.28 37.79 11.27
C PRO A 168 -40.58 38.65 12.50
N GLN A 169 -41.02 38.02 13.59
CA GLN A 169 -41.30 38.76 14.82
C GLN A 169 -39.96 39.23 15.39
N LEU A 170 -39.53 40.41 14.94
CA LEU A 170 -38.37 41.16 15.40
C LEU A 170 -38.48 41.62 16.87
N ASN A 171 -39.53 41.21 17.60
CA ASN A 171 -39.85 41.69 18.95
C ASN A 171 -39.41 40.74 20.07
N THR A 172 -38.74 39.63 19.77
CA THR A 172 -38.00 38.87 20.78
C THR A 172 -36.51 39.15 20.59
N THR A 173 -35.77 39.37 21.67
CA THR A 173 -34.34 39.71 21.76
C THR A 173 -33.37 38.71 21.12
N SER A 174 -33.87 37.74 20.37
CA SER A 174 -33.15 36.71 19.63
C SER A 174 -33.52 36.80 18.15
N SER A 175 -32.63 37.36 17.33
CA SER A 175 -32.76 37.33 15.88
C SER A 175 -32.67 35.89 15.39
N GLY A 176 -33.78 35.33 14.91
CA GLY A 176 -33.81 34.00 14.30
C GLY A 176 -32.93 33.93 13.05
N TYR A 177 -32.42 32.74 12.76
CA TYR A 177 -31.60 32.46 11.59
C TYR A 177 -31.92 31.07 11.03
N LEU A 178 -31.62 30.84 9.75
CA LEU A 178 -31.67 29.53 9.13
C LEU A 178 -30.35 28.82 9.31
N LYS A 179 -30.40 27.53 9.64
CA LYS A 179 -29.24 26.67 9.81
C LYS A 179 -29.21 25.66 8.68
N ILE A 180 -28.12 25.61 7.93
CA ILE A 180 -27.83 24.56 6.96
C ILE A 180 -26.86 23.57 7.59
N ILE A 181 -27.18 22.29 7.49
CA ILE A 181 -26.34 21.18 7.94
C ILE A 181 -26.03 20.31 6.73
N PHE A 182 -24.77 20.13 6.38
CA PHE A 182 -24.36 19.18 5.35
C PHE A 182 -24.08 17.81 5.95
N ASN A 183 -24.78 16.79 5.49
CA ASN A 183 -24.73 15.44 6.07
C ASN A 183 -23.75 14.55 5.30
N GLN A 184 -23.94 14.46 3.98
CA GLN A 184 -23.31 13.46 3.13
C GLN A 184 -22.97 14.01 1.75
N VAL A 185 -21.97 13.41 1.11
CA VAL A 185 -21.59 13.71 -0.27
C VAL A 185 -21.52 12.41 -1.06
N PHE A 186 -21.93 12.47 -2.32
CA PHE A 186 -21.83 11.33 -3.23
C PHE A 186 -20.80 11.64 -4.31
N THR A 187 -20.03 10.64 -4.68
CA THR A 187 -19.13 10.70 -5.84
C THR A 187 -19.50 9.58 -6.80
N THR A 188 -19.41 9.85 -8.10
CA THR A 188 -19.73 8.83 -9.11
C THR A 188 -18.75 7.67 -9.13
N SER A 189 -17.51 7.91 -8.68
CA SER A 189 -16.40 6.94 -8.70
C SER A 189 -16.34 6.06 -7.45
N GLU A 190 -16.59 6.63 -6.27
CA GLU A 190 -16.30 5.96 -4.99
C GLU A 190 -17.53 5.79 -4.08
N GLY A 191 -18.71 6.27 -4.50
CA GLY A 191 -19.97 6.10 -3.76
C GLY A 191 -20.22 7.17 -2.69
N GLN A 192 -20.89 6.76 -1.61
CA GLN A 192 -21.39 7.64 -0.55
C GLN A 192 -20.35 7.86 0.56
N PHE A 193 -20.14 9.12 0.91
CA PHE A 193 -19.27 9.53 2.00
C PHE A 193 -20.02 10.36 3.03
N ASN A 194 -19.77 10.08 4.31
CA ASN A 194 -20.16 10.98 5.38
C ASN A 194 -19.25 12.22 5.36
N VAL A 195 -19.85 13.39 5.56
CA VAL A 195 -19.05 14.62 5.72
C VAL A 195 -18.41 14.59 7.11
N GLY A 196 -17.10 14.77 7.17
CA GLY A 196 -16.32 14.75 8.41
C GLY A 196 -16.84 15.75 9.46
N ASN A 197 -16.63 15.43 10.74
CA ASN A 197 -17.25 16.07 11.91
C ASN A 197 -16.85 17.54 12.19
N ILE A 198 -16.07 18.17 11.31
CA ILE A 198 -15.49 19.50 11.57
C ILE A 198 -16.41 20.54 10.93
N SER A 199 -17.39 21.00 11.71
CA SER A 199 -18.29 22.15 11.43
C SER A 199 -18.98 22.13 10.05
N ASN A 200 -19.93 21.23 9.84
CA ASN A 200 -20.79 21.19 8.64
C ASN A 200 -22.05 22.08 8.78
N ILE A 201 -22.01 23.05 9.70
CA ILE A 201 -23.15 23.85 10.13
C ILE A 201 -22.91 25.30 9.74
N TYR A 202 -23.84 25.88 8.99
CA TYR A 202 -23.77 27.25 8.51
C TYR A 202 -25.05 28.01 8.88
N SER A 203 -24.90 29.23 9.40
CA SER A 203 -26.02 30.11 9.75
C SER A 203 -26.26 31.14 8.66
N ILE A 204 -27.53 31.36 8.32
CA ILE A 204 -28.01 32.31 7.32
C ILE A 204 -29.02 33.25 7.96
N SER A 205 -28.77 34.54 7.85
CA SER A 205 -29.71 35.57 8.29
C SER A 205 -30.94 35.62 7.38
N LEU A 206 -32.09 35.96 7.97
CA LEU A 206 -33.36 36.02 7.26
C LEU A 206 -33.43 37.24 6.33
N GLY A 207 -34.20 37.11 5.24
CA GLY A 207 -34.50 38.21 4.33
C GLY A 207 -33.32 38.65 3.45
N GLN A 208 -32.38 37.75 3.19
CA GLN A 208 -31.19 37.99 2.37
C GLN A 208 -31.06 36.95 1.26
N LEU A 209 -30.25 37.25 0.25
CA LEU A 209 -29.80 36.26 -0.74
C LEU A 209 -28.45 35.73 -0.26
N SER A 210 -28.41 34.46 0.09
CA SER A 210 -27.16 33.79 0.46
C SER A 210 -26.75 32.85 -0.66
N ILE A 211 -25.53 33.02 -1.18
CA ILE A 211 -24.91 32.13 -2.15
C ILE A 211 -23.91 31.26 -1.39
N VAL A 212 -24.08 29.95 -1.49
CA VAL A 212 -23.23 28.93 -0.87
C VAL A 212 -22.45 28.23 -1.98
N GLU A 213 -21.17 28.56 -2.08
CA GLU A 213 -20.25 27.90 -3.00
C GLU A 213 -19.52 26.78 -2.27
N PHE A 214 -19.62 25.54 -2.74
CA PHE A 214 -18.96 24.40 -2.11
C PHE A 214 -17.86 23.80 -3.00
N SER A 215 -16.81 23.29 -2.36
CA SER A 215 -15.79 22.45 -3.00
C SER A 215 -15.58 21.18 -2.20
N GLN A 216 -15.36 20.07 -2.90
CA GLN A 216 -15.27 18.76 -2.27
C GLN A 216 -13.81 18.31 -2.15
N LYS A 217 -13.50 17.79 -0.96
CA LYS A 217 -12.20 17.23 -0.64
C LYS A 217 -12.37 15.86 0.00
N VAL A 218 -11.81 14.82 -0.59
CA VAL A 218 -11.83 13.46 -0.03
C VAL A 218 -10.50 13.21 0.68
N ARG A 219 -10.55 12.89 1.97
CA ARG A 219 -9.37 12.56 2.78
C ARG A 219 -9.36 11.08 3.07
N GLN A 220 -8.29 10.40 2.68
CA GLN A 220 -8.05 9.01 3.01
C GLN A 220 -6.98 8.93 4.10
N ARG A 221 -7.39 8.41 5.26
CA ARG A 221 -6.55 8.23 6.45
C ARG A 221 -6.43 6.76 6.79
N TYR A 222 -5.34 6.37 7.43
CA TYR A 222 -5.24 5.03 8.00
C TYR A 222 -6.05 4.95 9.30
N SER A 223 -6.80 3.86 9.47
CA SER A 223 -7.57 3.59 10.68
C SER A 223 -6.67 3.44 11.92
N THR A 224 -5.44 2.95 11.71
CA THR A 224 -4.43 2.82 12.77
C THR A 224 -3.05 3.17 12.25
N LYS A 225 -2.20 3.71 13.14
CA LYS A 225 -0.79 4.00 12.84
C LYS A 225 -0.03 2.74 12.41
N PHE A 226 -0.35 1.59 13.02
CA PHE A 226 0.27 0.30 12.69
C PHE A 226 0.05 -0.11 11.24
N ASN A 227 -1.18 0.01 10.74
CA ASN A 227 -1.46 -0.35 9.34
C ASN A 227 -0.82 0.63 8.36
N ALA A 228 -0.73 1.91 8.75
CA ALA A 228 0.04 2.94 8.06
C ALA A 228 1.52 2.55 7.91
N GLU A 229 2.14 2.08 9.00
CA GLU A 229 3.55 1.68 9.02
C GLU A 229 3.83 0.37 8.26
N LEU A 230 2.85 -0.50 8.05
CA LEU A 230 3.01 -1.71 7.24
C LEU A 230 2.68 -1.52 5.76
N GLY A 231 2.04 -0.41 5.40
CA GLY A 231 1.67 -0.11 4.02
C GLY A 231 0.49 -0.93 3.49
N PHE A 232 -0.36 -1.49 4.38
CA PHE A 232 -1.56 -2.21 3.99
C PHE A 232 -2.67 -1.23 3.55
N LEU A 233 -2.62 -0.82 2.28
CA LEU A 233 -3.51 0.21 1.73
C LEU A 233 -4.99 -0.22 1.64
N VAL A 234 -5.28 -1.49 1.37
CA VAL A 234 -6.63 -1.91 0.93
C VAL A 234 -7.56 -2.26 2.10
N MET A 235 -7.04 -2.70 3.24
CA MET A 235 -7.87 -3.22 4.35
C MET A 235 -8.10 -2.23 5.52
N SER A 236 -7.48 -1.05 5.51
CA SER A 236 -7.42 -0.24 6.73
C SER A 236 -7.54 1.27 6.54
N THR A 237 -8.06 1.76 5.43
CA THR A 237 -8.18 3.21 5.23
C THR A 237 -9.61 3.68 5.47
N GLN A 238 -9.77 4.69 6.32
CA GLN A 238 -11.01 5.44 6.47
C GLN A 238 -10.99 6.59 5.47
N LYS A 239 -12.05 6.70 4.68
CA LYS A 239 -12.26 7.81 3.75
C LYS A 239 -13.33 8.74 4.33
N GLU A 240 -13.03 10.02 4.38
CA GLU A 240 -13.95 11.07 4.85
C GLU A 240 -14.03 12.15 3.78
N ALA A 241 -15.25 12.60 3.45
CA ALA A 241 -15.42 13.79 2.63
C ALA A 241 -15.41 15.04 3.53
N VAL A 242 -14.75 16.09 3.08
CA VAL A 242 -14.76 17.41 3.71
C VAL A 242 -15.26 18.40 2.66
N LEU A 243 -16.26 19.19 3.04
CA LEU A 243 -16.76 20.27 2.21
C LEU A 243 -16.13 21.57 2.66
N ASP A 244 -15.47 22.27 1.73
CA ASP A 244 -15.00 23.63 1.94
C ASP A 244 -16.03 24.59 1.33
N ILE A 245 -16.65 25.40 2.18
CA ILE A 245 -17.84 26.19 1.85
C ILE A 245 -17.53 27.67 2.02
N ASP A 246 -17.82 28.43 0.97
CA ASP A 246 -17.72 29.88 0.93
C ASP A 246 -19.14 30.47 0.87
N LEU A 247 -19.48 31.30 1.86
CA LEU A 247 -20.81 31.88 2.01
C LEU A 247 -20.76 33.37 1.68
N LYS A 248 -21.43 33.74 0.59
CA LYS A 248 -21.55 35.12 0.11
C LYS A 248 -22.95 35.64 0.37
N VAL A 249 -23.05 36.72 1.13
CA VAL A 249 -24.34 37.33 1.49
C VAL A 249 -24.56 38.58 0.65
N LEU A 250 -25.71 38.65 0.01
CA LEU A 250 -26.18 39.81 -0.73
C LEU A 250 -27.46 40.35 -0.08
N PRO A 251 -27.53 41.66 0.22
CA PRO A 251 -28.73 42.24 0.79
C PRO A 251 -29.87 42.17 -0.24
N LEU A 252 -31.00 41.57 0.14
CA LEU A 252 -32.23 41.74 -0.61
C LEU A 252 -32.83 43.11 -0.30
N GLY A 253 -33.50 43.71 -1.28
CA GLY A 253 -34.23 44.96 -1.07
C GLY A 253 -35.15 44.86 0.14
N SER A 254 -35.18 45.91 0.96
CA SER A 254 -35.95 45.98 2.21
C SER A 254 -37.40 45.53 2.00
N ASN A 255 -37.82 44.47 2.71
CA ASN A 255 -39.18 43.90 2.80
C ASN A 255 -39.44 42.54 2.11
N SER A 256 -38.44 41.69 1.88
CA SER A 256 -38.72 40.30 1.47
C SER A 256 -39.07 39.43 2.69
N SER A 257 -40.29 38.87 2.71
CA SER A 257 -40.70 37.80 3.64
C SER A 257 -40.06 36.44 3.32
N TYR A 258 -39.31 36.38 2.23
CA TYR A 258 -38.66 35.21 1.72
C TYR A 258 -37.14 35.36 1.80
N THR A 259 -36.46 34.24 2.06
CA THR A 259 -35.00 34.13 2.03
C THR A 259 -34.63 33.28 0.82
N ILE A 260 -33.74 33.79 -0.04
CA ILE A 260 -33.25 33.03 -1.19
C ILE A 260 -31.90 32.44 -0.83
N LEU A 261 -31.76 31.14 -1.01
CA LEU A 261 -30.52 30.41 -0.85
C LEU A 261 -30.14 29.80 -2.20
N ALA A 262 -28.95 30.13 -2.68
CA ALA A 262 -28.43 29.62 -3.93
C ALA A 262 -27.20 28.76 -3.64
N ILE A 263 -27.21 27.47 -3.99
CA ILE A 263 -26.09 26.55 -3.76
C ILE A 263 -25.45 26.23 -5.11
N SER A 264 -24.13 26.40 -5.20
CA SER A 264 -23.33 26.17 -6.42
C SER A 264 -22.04 25.43 -6.10
N PRO A 265 -21.55 24.54 -6.97
CA PRO A 265 -20.16 24.10 -6.88
C PRO A 265 -19.22 25.28 -7.23
N LYS A 266 -18.11 25.39 -6.49
CA LYS A 266 -17.05 26.37 -6.75
C LYS A 266 -16.21 25.97 -7.95
N ASN A 267 -15.78 24.70 -7.98
CA ASN A 267 -14.95 24.09 -9.02
C ASN A 267 -15.48 22.67 -9.35
N HIS A 268 -15.09 22.11 -10.49
CA HIS A 268 -15.38 20.72 -10.91
C HIS A 268 -14.28 19.73 -10.52
N LEU A 269 -13.38 20.15 -9.65
CA LEU A 269 -12.24 19.35 -9.22
C LEU A 269 -12.53 18.80 -7.84
N ILE A 270 -12.39 17.48 -7.70
CA ILE A 270 -12.36 16.82 -6.40
C ILE A 270 -10.90 16.69 -5.99
N ARG A 271 -10.57 17.25 -4.81
CA ARG A 271 -9.24 17.14 -4.24
C ARG A 271 -9.14 15.90 -3.37
N TYR A 272 -8.30 14.97 -3.76
CA TYR A 272 -7.98 13.77 -2.96
C TYR A 272 -6.71 14.02 -2.15
N GLU A 273 -6.79 13.73 -0.86
CA GLU A 273 -5.66 13.76 0.05
C GLU A 273 -5.42 12.39 0.64
N ASN A 274 -4.33 11.77 0.21
CA ASN A 274 -3.93 10.45 0.68
C ASN A 274 -2.75 10.61 1.63
N GLU A 275 -2.94 10.19 2.88
CA GLU A 275 -1.83 10.07 3.82
C GLU A 275 -0.96 8.87 3.40
N LYS A 276 0.34 9.10 3.24
CA LYS A 276 1.33 8.05 3.02
C LYS A 276 2.35 8.10 4.14
N TYR A 277 2.57 6.95 4.76
CA TYR A 277 3.57 6.76 5.80
C TYR A 277 4.80 6.09 5.21
N SER A 278 5.98 6.56 5.60
CA SER A 278 7.25 5.87 5.35
C SER A 278 7.43 4.76 6.38
N GLY A 279 6.61 3.72 6.29
CA GLY A 279 6.55 2.66 7.28
C GLY A 279 7.72 1.66 7.25
N PHE A 280 7.70 0.70 8.17
CA PHE A 280 8.63 -0.44 8.23
C PHE A 280 8.76 -1.16 6.88
N GLY A 281 7.65 -1.32 6.14
CA GLY A 281 7.67 -1.93 4.81
C GLY A 281 8.62 -1.24 3.83
N ASN A 282 8.74 0.09 3.89
CA ASN A 282 9.67 0.86 3.05
C ASN A 282 11.13 0.60 3.43
N VAL A 283 11.43 0.45 4.73
CA VAL A 283 12.78 0.11 5.22
C VAL A 283 13.19 -1.27 4.73
N PHE A 284 12.33 -2.28 4.91
CA PHE A 284 12.60 -3.64 4.42
C PHE A 284 12.70 -3.71 2.89
N SER A 285 11.86 -2.95 2.18
CA SER A 285 11.93 -2.86 0.71
C SER A 285 13.26 -2.26 0.25
N LYS A 286 13.72 -1.17 0.87
CA LYS A 286 15.01 -0.54 0.58
C LYS A 286 16.19 -1.45 0.90
N ILE A 287 16.19 -2.12 2.06
CA ILE A 287 17.23 -3.05 2.48
C ILE A 287 17.26 -4.27 1.56
N GLY A 288 16.09 -4.84 1.26
CA GLY A 288 15.94 -5.97 0.35
C GLY A 288 16.42 -5.64 -1.07
N GLY A 289 16.04 -4.46 -1.59
CA GLY A 289 16.49 -3.97 -2.89
C GLY A 289 18.02 -3.78 -2.96
N PHE A 290 18.62 -3.21 -1.91
CA PHE A 290 20.07 -3.04 -1.84
C PHE A 290 20.81 -4.38 -1.75
N TYR A 291 20.35 -5.28 -0.88
CA TYR A 291 20.92 -6.61 -0.73
C TYR A 291 20.85 -7.41 -2.03
N THR A 292 19.70 -7.41 -2.70
CA THR A 292 19.52 -8.13 -3.96
C THR A 292 20.35 -7.55 -5.10
N ALA A 293 20.45 -6.22 -5.21
CA ALA A 293 21.30 -5.56 -6.20
C ALA A 293 22.78 -5.95 -6.02
N ILE A 294 23.30 -5.88 -4.80
CA ILE A 294 24.70 -6.22 -4.56
C ILE A 294 24.95 -7.72 -4.62
N SER A 295 24.03 -8.55 -4.15
CA SER A 295 24.13 -10.01 -4.32
C SER A 295 24.17 -10.38 -5.79
N SER A 296 23.40 -9.70 -6.65
CA SER A 296 23.45 -9.90 -8.10
C SER A 296 24.80 -9.48 -8.69
N ILE A 297 25.35 -8.33 -8.27
CA ILE A 297 26.70 -7.89 -8.66
C ILE A 297 27.76 -8.91 -8.22
N PHE A 298 27.66 -9.41 -6.99
CA PHE A 298 28.56 -10.40 -6.43
C PHE A 298 28.51 -11.70 -7.25
N ILE A 299 27.32 -12.22 -7.52
CA ILE A 299 27.11 -13.43 -8.34
C ILE A 299 27.64 -13.22 -9.77
N LEU A 300 27.48 -12.03 -10.34
CA LEU A 300 27.99 -11.69 -11.68
C LEU A 300 29.53 -11.69 -11.74
N PHE A 301 30.20 -11.19 -10.70
CA PHE A 301 31.66 -11.16 -10.65
C PHE A 301 32.31 -12.49 -10.27
N PHE A 302 31.72 -13.20 -9.29
CA PHE A 302 32.31 -14.40 -8.68
C PHE A 302 31.65 -15.72 -9.13
N GLY A 303 30.52 -15.65 -9.83
CA GLY A 303 29.73 -16.82 -10.24
C GLY A 303 28.80 -17.30 -9.12
N TYR A 304 27.73 -17.99 -9.50
CA TYR A 304 26.90 -18.70 -8.53
C TYR A 304 27.66 -19.93 -8.03
N PRO A 305 27.77 -20.17 -6.71
CA PRO A 305 28.66 -21.18 -6.15
C PRO A 305 28.41 -22.64 -6.59
N ARG A 306 27.34 -22.93 -7.36
CA ARG A 306 26.95 -24.30 -7.74
C ARG A 306 26.69 -24.57 -9.23
N LEU A 307 26.52 -23.55 -10.09
CA LEU A 307 26.08 -23.76 -11.50
C LEU A 307 26.98 -23.11 -12.56
N SER A 308 27.91 -22.25 -12.14
CA SER A 308 29.02 -21.80 -12.97
C SER A 308 30.18 -21.40 -12.06
N PRO A 309 31.25 -22.20 -11.96
CA PRO A 309 32.35 -21.91 -11.03
C PRO A 309 33.16 -20.66 -11.40
N TRP A 310 32.85 -20.02 -12.54
CA TRP A 310 33.61 -18.90 -13.11
C TRP A 310 32.69 -17.70 -13.35
N GLY A 311 33.01 -16.55 -12.75
CA GLY A 311 32.38 -15.26 -13.04
C GLY A 311 33.19 -14.38 -14.00
N LEU A 312 32.74 -13.15 -14.23
CA LEU A 312 33.41 -12.20 -15.15
C LEU A 312 34.82 -11.83 -14.69
N CYS A 313 35.06 -11.70 -13.37
CA CYS A 313 36.39 -11.37 -12.84
C CYS A 313 37.44 -12.42 -13.24
N GLN A 314 37.10 -13.70 -13.25
CA GLN A 314 38.03 -14.77 -13.62
C GLN A 314 38.12 -15.01 -15.13
N THR A 315 37.18 -14.47 -15.91
CA THR A 315 37.17 -14.56 -17.37
C THR A 315 37.97 -13.43 -18.04
N CYS A 316 38.30 -12.36 -17.29
CA CYS A 316 39.17 -11.27 -17.75
C CYS A 316 40.54 -11.77 -18.23
N LEU A 317 41.08 -11.13 -19.28
CA LEU A 317 42.43 -11.37 -19.82
C LEU A 317 43.53 -11.30 -18.75
N CYS A 318 43.33 -10.46 -17.74
CA CYS A 318 44.23 -10.24 -16.61
C CYS A 318 44.47 -11.48 -15.73
N TRP A 319 43.57 -12.49 -15.74
CA TRP A 319 43.68 -13.70 -14.92
C TRP A 319 43.95 -14.97 -15.73
N ARG A 320 44.29 -14.84 -17.02
CA ARG A 320 44.75 -15.94 -17.88
C ARG A 320 45.86 -16.81 -17.29
N PRO A 321 46.92 -16.29 -16.63
CA PRO A 321 47.98 -17.15 -16.08
C PRO A 321 47.47 -18.05 -14.95
N PHE A 322 46.60 -17.54 -14.07
CA PHE A 322 45.98 -18.32 -13.01
C PHE A 322 44.98 -19.34 -13.55
N ARG A 323 44.16 -18.95 -14.52
CA ARG A 323 43.25 -19.87 -15.23
C ARG A 323 44.02 -21.00 -15.92
N LYS A 324 45.19 -20.69 -16.52
CA LYS A 324 46.06 -21.68 -17.14
C LYS A 324 46.63 -22.64 -16.09
N SER A 325 47.21 -22.11 -15.01
CA SER A 325 47.74 -22.92 -13.90
C SER A 325 46.69 -23.84 -13.28
N PHE A 326 45.46 -23.35 -13.13
CA PHE A 326 44.35 -24.15 -12.60
C PHE A 326 43.93 -25.26 -13.57
N LYS A 327 43.78 -24.94 -14.86
CA LYS A 327 43.52 -25.94 -15.90
C LYS A 327 44.62 -27.00 -15.96
N ASP A 328 45.88 -26.59 -15.82
CA ASP A 328 47.03 -27.50 -15.83
C ASP A 328 47.02 -28.41 -14.58
N ASN A 329 46.61 -27.91 -13.41
CA ASN A 329 46.48 -28.71 -12.19
C ASN A 329 45.29 -29.68 -12.26
N LEU A 330 44.14 -29.24 -12.77
CA LEU A 330 43.01 -30.12 -13.06
C LEU A 330 43.40 -31.21 -14.05
N ALA A 331 44.06 -30.83 -15.14
CA ALA A 331 44.55 -31.76 -16.14
C ALA A 331 45.48 -32.81 -15.50
N LYS A 332 46.49 -32.38 -14.73
CA LYS A 332 47.42 -33.29 -14.05
C LYS A 332 46.73 -34.26 -13.07
N ARG A 333 45.63 -33.85 -12.44
CA ARG A 333 44.99 -34.61 -11.36
C ARG A 333 43.86 -35.53 -11.84
N TYR A 334 43.15 -35.15 -12.91
CA TYR A 334 41.97 -35.86 -13.39
C TYR A 334 42.12 -36.43 -14.81
N ILE A 335 43.11 -36.00 -15.59
CA ILE A 335 43.47 -36.65 -16.86
C ILE A 335 44.48 -37.75 -16.51
N SER A 336 43.97 -38.96 -16.27
CA SER A 336 44.79 -40.12 -15.92
C SER A 336 44.87 -41.11 -17.09
N ARG A 337 45.56 -42.22 -16.86
CA ARG A 337 45.61 -43.36 -17.79
C ARG A 337 44.21 -43.94 -18.12
N ALA A 338 43.18 -43.64 -17.32
CA ALA A 338 41.81 -44.13 -17.49
C ALA A 338 40.89 -43.22 -18.33
N GLY A 339 41.43 -42.13 -18.90
CA GLY A 339 40.67 -41.14 -19.67
C GLY A 339 40.05 -40.05 -18.81
N ILE A 340 39.37 -39.09 -19.45
CA ILE A 340 38.69 -37.96 -18.80
C ILE A 340 37.30 -38.42 -18.34
N PRO A 341 37.02 -38.44 -17.02
CA PRO A 341 35.70 -38.81 -16.51
C PRO A 341 34.62 -37.89 -17.08
N LEU A 342 33.42 -38.42 -17.31
CA LEU A 342 32.23 -37.73 -17.85
C LEU A 342 32.32 -37.28 -19.32
N VAL A 343 33.49 -37.37 -19.96
CA VAL A 343 33.70 -36.99 -21.37
C VAL A 343 33.98 -38.21 -22.24
N ASP A 344 34.93 -39.06 -21.83
CA ASP A 344 35.27 -40.26 -22.61
C ASP A 344 34.20 -41.35 -22.41
N ASP A 345 34.02 -42.24 -23.39
CA ASP A 345 33.05 -43.34 -23.30
C ASP A 345 33.45 -44.31 -22.17
N PRO A 346 32.56 -44.61 -21.20
CA PRO A 346 32.84 -45.56 -20.10
C PRO A 346 33.19 -46.97 -20.56
N ARG A 347 32.79 -47.35 -21.79
CA ARG A 347 33.05 -48.68 -22.36
C ARG A 347 34.39 -48.77 -23.09
N LYS A 348 35.06 -47.63 -23.32
CA LYS A 348 36.33 -47.55 -24.04
C LYS A 348 37.41 -47.05 -23.11
N LEU A 349 37.99 -47.98 -22.35
CA LEU A 349 39.12 -47.69 -21.47
C LEU A 349 40.43 -47.73 -22.28
N PRO A 350 41.37 -46.80 -22.02
CA PRO A 350 42.70 -46.88 -22.60
C PRO A 350 43.42 -48.17 -22.16
N THR A 351 44.34 -48.66 -23.01
CA THR A 351 45.08 -49.89 -22.76
C THR A 351 45.84 -49.84 -21.43
N GLY A 352 45.49 -50.73 -20.51
CA GLY A 352 46.10 -50.84 -19.18
C GLY A 352 45.39 -50.04 -18.06
N ALA A 353 44.20 -49.49 -18.31
CA ALA A 353 43.37 -48.85 -17.29
C ALA A 353 42.23 -49.75 -16.82
N THR A 354 41.91 -49.70 -15.52
CA THR A 354 40.78 -50.43 -14.93
C THR A 354 39.55 -49.55 -14.76
N SER A 355 38.36 -50.15 -14.64
CA SER A 355 37.13 -49.43 -14.32
C SER A 355 37.19 -48.74 -12.95
N ASP A 356 37.88 -49.37 -12.01
CA ASP A 356 37.97 -48.92 -10.62
C ASP A 356 38.80 -47.63 -10.53
N ASP A 357 39.88 -47.53 -11.31
CA ASP A 357 40.67 -46.29 -11.45
C ASP A 357 39.79 -45.12 -11.91
N ARG A 358 38.88 -45.38 -12.85
CA ARG A 358 37.98 -44.37 -13.38
C ARG A 358 36.89 -43.97 -12.37
N ILE A 359 36.34 -44.93 -11.63
CA ILE A 359 35.35 -44.68 -10.57
C ILE A 359 35.99 -43.86 -9.45
N ALA A 360 37.20 -44.21 -9.01
CA ALA A 360 37.91 -43.47 -7.97
C ALA A 360 38.18 -42.01 -8.35
N ILE A 361 38.54 -41.75 -9.62
CA ILE A 361 38.73 -40.39 -10.12
C ILE A 361 37.40 -39.64 -10.19
N LEU A 362 36.32 -40.30 -10.61
CA LEU A 362 35.00 -39.70 -10.66
C LEU A 362 34.49 -39.33 -9.26
N GLU A 363 34.61 -40.24 -8.29
CA GLU A 363 34.27 -39.97 -6.89
C GLU A 363 35.09 -38.81 -6.33
N THR A 364 36.39 -38.76 -6.63
CA THR A 364 37.27 -37.67 -6.22
C THR A 364 36.85 -36.33 -6.85
N LEU A 365 36.51 -36.33 -8.14
CA LEU A 365 36.06 -35.14 -8.86
C LEU A 365 34.72 -34.63 -8.30
N LEU A 366 33.76 -35.53 -8.10
CA LEU A 366 32.46 -35.18 -7.55
C LEU A 366 32.58 -34.67 -6.11
N LYS A 367 33.36 -35.35 -5.27
CA LYS A 367 33.63 -34.96 -3.88
C LYS A 367 34.33 -33.60 -3.77
N GLU A 368 35.21 -33.26 -4.69
CA GLU A 368 35.96 -32.00 -4.61
C GLU A 368 35.23 -30.79 -5.22
N TYR A 369 34.32 -31.00 -6.19
CA TYR A 369 33.75 -29.90 -6.97
C TYR A 369 32.23 -29.77 -6.93
N TYR A 370 31.50 -30.86 -6.68
CA TYR A 370 30.05 -30.89 -6.89
C TYR A 370 29.26 -31.34 -5.66
N LEU A 371 29.83 -32.20 -4.82
CA LEU A 371 29.18 -32.76 -3.65
C LEU A 371 29.79 -32.19 -2.37
N ASP A 372 28.95 -31.62 -1.52
CA ASP A 372 29.34 -31.25 -0.16
C ASP A 372 29.34 -32.50 0.72
N THR A 373 30.53 -33.07 0.95
CA THR A 373 30.67 -34.26 1.78
C THR A 373 30.81 -33.95 3.26
N THR A 374 30.72 -32.69 3.70
CA THR A 374 30.91 -32.31 5.12
C THR A 374 29.96 -33.09 6.04
N TYR A 375 28.70 -33.21 5.64
CA TYR A 375 27.71 -33.99 6.39
C TYR A 375 28.03 -35.49 6.41
N LEU A 376 28.54 -36.04 5.31
CA LEU A 376 28.94 -37.46 5.23
C LEU A 376 30.20 -37.73 6.09
N ASP A 377 31.12 -36.76 6.16
CA ASP A 377 32.31 -36.84 7.01
C ASP A 377 31.90 -36.80 8.50
N ILE A 378 30.92 -35.96 8.88
CA ILE A 378 30.33 -35.93 10.24
C ILE A 378 29.66 -37.27 10.59
N LEU A 379 28.92 -37.87 9.65
CA LEU A 379 28.30 -39.18 9.86
C LEU A 379 29.34 -40.28 10.08
N LYS A 380 30.44 -40.25 9.34
CA LYS A 380 31.55 -41.20 9.52
C LYS A 380 32.18 -41.06 10.90
N GLU A 381 32.47 -39.84 11.33
CA GLU A 381 33.03 -39.57 12.66
C GLU A 381 32.09 -40.06 13.77
N THR A 382 30.79 -39.81 13.62
CA THR A 382 29.77 -40.28 14.56
C THR A 382 29.75 -41.81 14.65
N ARG A 383 29.78 -42.51 13.51
CA ARG A 383 29.84 -43.97 13.46
C ARG A 383 31.11 -44.51 14.13
N ASP A 384 32.26 -43.93 13.84
CA ASP A 384 33.54 -44.38 14.38
C ASP A 384 33.57 -44.21 15.92
N ARG A 385 32.98 -43.13 16.44
CA ARG A 385 32.77 -42.92 17.88
C ARG A 385 31.84 -43.95 18.51
N TYR A 386 30.75 -44.34 17.83
CA TYR A 386 29.87 -45.42 18.32
C TYR A 386 30.60 -46.77 18.39
N ILE A 387 31.42 -47.09 17.39
CA ILE A 387 32.22 -48.31 17.38
C ILE A 387 33.22 -48.32 18.55
N GLU A 388 33.88 -47.18 18.80
CA GLU A 388 34.79 -47.03 19.93
C GLU A 388 34.08 -47.22 21.28
N LEU A 389 32.93 -46.58 21.48
CA LEU A 389 32.12 -46.73 22.69
C LEU A 389 31.66 -48.17 22.89
N ASN A 390 31.25 -48.85 21.81
CA ASN A 390 30.82 -50.24 21.87
C ASN A 390 31.97 -51.17 22.25
N ASN A 391 33.17 -50.94 21.71
CA ASN A 391 34.37 -51.69 22.08
C ASN A 391 34.73 -51.48 23.55
N ILE A 392 34.65 -50.24 24.05
CA ILE A 392 34.87 -49.93 25.48
C ILE A 392 33.85 -50.66 26.35
N TYR A 393 32.57 -50.63 25.99
CA TYR A 393 31.52 -51.32 26.74
C TYR A 393 31.79 -52.82 26.85
N HIS A 394 32.12 -53.50 25.74
CA HIS A 394 32.44 -54.92 25.76
C HIS A 394 33.71 -55.25 26.56
N THR A 395 34.72 -54.37 26.58
CA THR A 395 35.91 -54.57 27.43
C THR A 395 35.61 -54.44 28.92
N LEU A 396 34.68 -53.54 29.31
CA LEU A 396 34.25 -53.38 30.69
C LEU A 396 33.42 -54.58 31.15
N GLU A 397 32.49 -55.04 30.32
CA GLU A 397 31.66 -56.22 30.58
C GLU A 397 32.49 -57.50 30.69
N SER A 398 33.54 -57.66 29.87
CA SER A 398 34.47 -58.78 30.03
C SER A 398 35.34 -58.69 31.27
N SER A 399 35.59 -57.49 31.80
CA SER A 399 36.34 -57.30 33.05
C SER A 399 35.48 -57.57 34.29
N ASP A 400 34.21 -57.13 34.29
CA ASP A 400 33.27 -57.38 35.40
C ASP A 400 32.93 -58.86 35.55
N ASN A 401 32.76 -59.59 34.43
CA ASN A 401 32.56 -61.04 34.47
C ASN A 401 33.77 -61.80 35.05
N LYS A 402 34.99 -61.23 34.96
CA LYS A 402 36.20 -61.82 35.54
C LYS A 402 36.31 -61.63 37.06
N TYR A 403 35.57 -60.67 37.62
CA TYR A 403 35.47 -60.45 39.06
C TYR A 403 34.32 -61.22 39.73
N LEU A 404 33.41 -61.81 38.94
CA LEU A 404 32.32 -62.66 39.43
C LEU A 404 32.67 -64.16 39.51
N ASP A 405 33.82 -64.56 38.96
CA ASP A 405 34.34 -65.94 38.96
C ASP A 405 35.45 -66.19 40.03
N ILE A 406 35.55 -65.34 41.06
CA ILE A 406 36.36 -65.55 42.29
C ILE A 406 35.43 -65.63 43.48
#